data_AF-X1IRW5-F1
#
_entry.id   AF-X1IRW5-F1
#
_cell.length_a   1.000
_cell.length_b   1.000
_cell.length_c   1.000
_cell.angle_alpha   90.00
_cell.angle_beta   90.00
_cell.angle_gamma   90.00
#
_symmetry.space_group_name_H-M   'P 1'
#
loop_
_entity.id
_entity.type
_entity.pdbx_description
1 polymer ?
#
loop_
_entity_poly.entity_id
_entity_poly.type
_entity_poly.pdbx_seq_one_letter_code
_entity_poly.pdbx_strand_id
1 'polypeptide(L)' 'MRIELVRVTHKRTRAWQLFLRTLTLPILAALTPSSIEVKITDERTESIDYESDADLIGLTFLTADAHRA' A
#
# COMPACT_ATOMS: atom_id res chain seq x y z
N MET A 1 8.27 8.71 -14.68
CA MET A 1 7.23 8.97 -13.67
C MET A 1 7.32 7.87 -12.65
N ARG A 2 7.40 8.24 -11.38
CA ARG A 2 7.47 7.33 -10.24
C ARG A 2 6.16 7.40 -9.47
N ILE A 3 5.57 6.26 -9.18
CA ILE A 3 4.41 6.17 -8.30
C ILE A 3 4.73 5.27 -7.10
N GLU A 4 4.13 5.60 -5.97
CA GLU A 4 4.22 4.77 -4.77
C GLU A 4 2.82 4.30 -4.37
N LEU A 5 2.67 2.99 -4.25
CA LEU A 5 1.45 2.35 -3.80
C LEU A 5 1.62 1.94 -2.33
N VAL A 6 0.88 2.61 -1.46
CA VAL A 6 1.01 2.48 -0.01
C VAL A 6 -0.20 1.75 0.56
N ARG A 7 0.05 0.65 1.26
CA ARG A 7 -0.94 0.03 2.14
C ARG A 7 -0.83 0.63 3.53
N VAL A 8 -1.89 1.30 3.95
CA VAL A 8 -1.97 1.98 5.26
C VAL A 8 -2.65 1.07 6.27
N THR A 9 -2.05 0.97 7.45
CA THR A 9 -2.50 0.17 8.59
C THR A 9 -2.15 0.86 9.91
N HIS A 10 -3.12 1.56 10.49
CA HIS A 10 -2.88 2.39 11.67
C HIS A 10 -2.76 1.59 12.99
N LYS A 11 -3.09 0.30 13.01
CA LYS A 11 -3.11 -0.55 14.23
C LYS A 11 -2.32 -1.83 14.03
N ARG A 12 -1.77 -2.34 15.15
CA ARG A 12 -1.11 -3.65 15.20
C ARG A 12 -2.07 -4.72 14.67
N THR A 13 -1.65 -5.36 13.59
CA THR A 13 -2.46 -6.36 12.87
C THR A 13 -2.74 -7.54 13.78
N ARG A 14 -4.02 -7.86 13.99
CA ARG A 14 -4.43 -9.07 14.70
C ARG A 14 -4.17 -10.29 13.83
N ALA A 15 -3.84 -11.43 14.45
CA ALA A 15 -3.48 -12.65 13.71
C ALA A 15 -4.54 -13.06 12.66
N TRP A 16 -5.83 -12.88 12.95
CA TRP A 16 -6.90 -13.20 12.00
C TRP A 16 -6.91 -12.30 10.75
N GLN A 17 -6.43 -11.07 10.84
CA GLN A 17 -6.38 -10.13 9.72
C GLN A 17 -5.31 -10.52 8.69
N LEU A 18 -4.34 -11.38 9.05
CA LEU A 18 -3.34 -11.90 8.12
C LEU A 18 -3.96 -12.75 7.01
N PHE A 19 -5.10 -13.38 7.28
CA PHE A 19 -5.82 -14.18 6.28
C PHE A 19 -6.59 -13.32 5.26
N LEU A 20 -6.75 -12.02 5.51
CA LEU A 20 -7.43 -11.08 4.60
C LEU A 20 -6.47 -10.40 3.62
N ARG A 21 -5.22 -10.86 3.53
CA ARG A 21 -4.22 -10.25 2.66
C ARG A 21 -4.63 -10.34 1.20
N THR A 22 -4.78 -9.19 0.57
CA THR A 22 -5.07 -9.09 -0.86
C THR A 22 -3.78 -8.89 -1.68
N LEU A 23 -3.83 -9.33 -2.94
CA LEU A 23 -2.79 -9.06 -3.94
C LEU A 23 -3.04 -7.75 -4.69
N THR A 24 -3.86 -6.84 -4.16
CA THR A 24 -4.26 -5.60 -4.84
C THR A 24 -3.06 -4.79 -5.32
N LEU A 25 -2.06 -4.53 -4.47
CA LEU A 25 -0.90 -3.71 -4.84
C LEU A 25 0.04 -4.41 -5.86
N PRO A 26 0.43 -5.69 -5.68
CA PRO A 26 1.17 -6.40 -6.73
C PRO A 26 0.43 -6.48 -8.07
N ILE A 27 -0.90 -6.67 -8.06
CA ILE A 27 -1.71 -6.68 -9.28
C ILE A 27 -1.68 -5.31 -9.96
N LEU A 28 -1.87 -4.23 -9.20
CA LEU A 28 -1.78 -2.88 -9.74
C LEU A 28 -0.39 -2.59 -10.32
N ALA A 29 0.68 -2.97 -9.63
CA ALA A 29 2.04 -2.84 -10.14
C ALA A 29 2.24 -3.61 -11.46
N ALA A 30 1.73 -4.84 -11.55
CA ALA A 30 1.82 -5.67 -12.76
C ALA A 30 1.00 -5.12 -13.95
N LEU A 31 -0.12 -4.45 -13.68
CA LEU A 31 -0.96 -3.80 -14.70
C LEU A 31 -0.47 -2.40 -15.07
N THR A 32 0.44 -1.83 -14.29
CA THR A 32 0.98 -0.49 -14.54
C THR A 32 1.91 -0.55 -15.76
N PRO A 33 1.79 0.38 -16.72
CA PRO A 33 2.70 0.45 -17.87
C PRO A 33 4.17 0.42 -17.44
N SER A 34 5.01 -0.34 -18.16
CA SER A 34 6.43 -0.54 -17.81
C SER A 34 7.28 0.73 -17.86
N SER A 35 6.78 1.83 -18.44
CA SER A 35 7.41 3.15 -18.42
C SER A 35 7.26 3.90 -17.10
N ILE A 36 6.45 3.37 -16.16
CA ILE A 36 6.21 3.94 -14.84
C ILE A 36 6.93 3.08 -13.80
N GLU A 37 7.76 3.72 -12.98
CA GLU A 37 8.42 3.06 -11.85
C GLU A 37 7.41 2.93 -10.71
N VAL A 38 7.24 1.71 -10.17
CA VAL A 38 6.28 1.43 -9.09
C VAL A 38 7.04 0.99 -7.85
N LYS A 39 6.88 1.74 -6.75
CA LYS A 39 7.27 1.33 -5.40
C LYS A 39 6.02 0.83 -4.66
N ILE A 40 6.14 -0.27 -3.92
CA ILE A 40 5.10 -0.76 -3.02
C ILE A 40 5.61 -0.61 -1.59
N THR A 41 4.83 0.05 -0.74
CA THR A 41 5.13 0.20 0.70
C THR A 41 3.96 -0.35 1.51
N ASP A 42 4.25 -1.27 2.44
CA ASP A 42 3.27 -1.83 3.37
C ASP A 42 3.62 -1.38 4.80
N GLU A 43 2.77 -0.53 5.40
CA GLU A 43 3.00 0.04 6.74
C GLU A 43 3.19 -1.04 7.82
N ARG A 44 2.76 -2.29 7.56
CA ARG A 44 2.96 -3.42 8.47
C ARG A 44 4.41 -3.88 8.55
N THR A 45 5.18 -3.71 7.48
CA THR A 45 6.55 -4.22 7.36
C THR A 45 7.60 -3.13 7.38
N GLU A 46 7.25 -1.92 6.95
CA GLU A 46 8.13 -0.77 6.88
C GLU A 46 7.38 0.52 7.28
N SER A 47 8.10 1.54 7.74
CA SER A 47 7.50 2.84 8.04
C SER A 47 7.14 3.59 6.77
N ILE A 48 6.02 4.32 6.80
CA ILE A 48 5.65 5.25 5.72
C ILE A 48 6.67 6.39 5.64
N ASP A 49 7.18 6.63 4.44
CA ASP A 49 8.02 7.79 4.13
C ASP A 49 7.12 8.98 3.75
N TYR A 50 7.08 9.99 4.62
CA TYR A 50 6.27 11.19 4.41
C TYR A 50 6.95 12.22 3.48
N GLU A 51 8.23 12.02 3.16
CA GLU A 51 9.02 12.87 2.29
C GLU A 51 9.33 12.17 0.96
N SER A 52 8.49 11.21 0.57
CA SER A 52 8.63 10.46 -0.68
C SER A 52 8.73 11.39 -1.89
N ASP A 53 9.65 11.09 -2.80
CA ASP A 53 9.90 11.82 -4.04
C ASP A 53 9.02 11.35 -5.21
N ALA A 54 8.03 10.49 -4.95
CA ALA A 54 7.13 9.98 -5.98
C ALA A 54 6.21 11.09 -6.53
N ASP A 55 5.94 11.03 -7.83
CA ASP A 55 5.05 11.97 -8.52
C ASP A 55 3.58 11.77 -8.13
N LEU A 56 3.22 10.56 -7.69
CA LEU A 56 1.87 10.16 -7.27
C LEU A 56 1.92 9.12 -6.15
N ILE A 57 1.11 9.34 -5.12
CA ILE A 57 0.89 8.39 -4.02
C ILE A 57 -0.50 7.76 -4.14
N GLY A 58 -0.57 6.44 -4.25
CA GLY A 58 -1.80 5.66 -4.21
C GLY A 58 -1.98 4.99 -2.85
N LEU A 59 -3.03 5.34 -2.10
CA LEU A 59 -3.31 4.75 -0.80
C LEU A 59 -4.37 3.65 -0.90
N THR A 60 -4.17 2.54 -0.18
CA THR A 60 -5.18 1.50 -0.01
C THR A 60 -5.18 0.94 1.40
N PHE A 61 -6.33 0.47 1.85
CA PHE A 61 -6.51 -0.24 3.11
C PHE A 61 -7.69 -1.20 2.97
N LEU A 62 -7.69 -2.28 3.76
CA LEU A 62 -8.89 -3.07 3.95
C LEU A 62 -9.86 -2.30 4.84
N THR A 63 -11.17 -2.34 4.57
CA THR A 63 -12.17 -1.67 5.42
C THR A 63 -12.04 -2.05 6.90
N ALA A 64 -11.60 -3.28 7.20
CA ALA A 64 -11.34 -3.74 8.56
C ALA A 64 -10.15 -3.04 9.26
N ASP A 65 -9.26 -2.40 8.50
CA ASP A 65 -8.13 -1.59 8.97
C ASP A 65 -8.45 -0.09 9.01
N ALA A 66 -9.59 0.32 8.46
CA ALA A 66 -10.00 1.72 8.41
C ALA A 66 -10.22 2.27 9.82
N HIS A 67 -9.62 3.42 10.14
CA HIS A 67 -9.90 4.09 11.40
C HIS A 67 -11.35 4.61 11.46
N ARG A 68 -11.88 5.01 10.29
CA ARG A 68 -13.23 5.57 10.07
C ARG A 68 -13.71 5.15 8.68
N ALA A 69 -15.03 5.07 8.51
CA ALA A 69 -15.70 4.84 7.22
C ALA A 69 -16.04 6.16 6.54
#